data_AF-A0A376VH92-F1
#
_entry.id   AF-A0A376VH92-F1
#
_cell.length_a   1.000
_cell.length_b   1.000
_cell.length_c   1.000
_cell.angle_alpha   90.00
_cell.angle_beta   90.00
_cell.angle_gamma   90.00
#
_symmetry.space_group_name_H-M   'P 1'
#
loop_
_entity.id
_entity.type
_entity.pdbx_description
1 polymer ?
#
loop_
_entity_poly.entity_id
_entity_poly.type
_entity_poly.pdbx_seq_one_letter_code
_entity_poly.pdbx_strand_id
1 'polypeptide(L)'
;MPEHSFLRLRGLSWWIALAISGSPFNALADDTIQFDGRFLDLKGNTKIDLGRFSQKGYVEPGKYNLRVHVNNQPLPDDYDIYWYATENDPNKSYACLSPELVAQFGLKEDIAKNLQWIAMVSV
;
A
#
# COMPACT_ATOMS: atom_id res chain seq x y z
N MET A 1 38.54 49.51 34.01
CA MET A 1 38.22 49.17 32.61
C MET A 1 37.75 47.71 32.53
N PRO A 2 36.43 47.42 32.55
CA PRO A 2 35.91 46.06 32.35
C PRO A 2 35.01 46.00 31.10
N GLU A 3 35.57 45.71 29.93
CA GLU A 3 34.81 45.68 28.65
C GLU A 3 35.03 44.38 27.85
N HIS A 4 36.02 43.56 28.20
CA HIS A 4 36.46 42.41 27.39
C HIS A 4 35.78 41.06 27.73
N SER A 5 35.21 40.91 28.93
CA SER A 5 34.53 39.68 29.36
C SER A 5 33.10 39.56 28.84
N PHE A 6 32.35 40.67 28.81
CA PHE A 6 30.98 40.73 28.28
C PHE A 6 30.91 40.52 26.76
N LEU A 7 31.93 40.99 26.03
CA LEU A 7 32.01 40.83 24.57
C LEU A 7 32.21 39.36 24.17
N ARG A 8 33.04 38.62 24.94
CA ARG A 8 33.30 37.18 24.72
C ARG A 8 32.07 36.32 25.01
N LEU A 9 31.29 36.66 26.04
CA LEU A 9 30.07 35.93 26.40
C LEU A 9 28.95 36.11 25.36
N ARG A 10 28.79 37.34 24.83
CA ARG A 10 27.84 37.64 23.74
C ARG A 10 28.24 36.93 22.45
N GLY A 11 29.54 36.89 22.14
CA GLY A 11 30.06 36.13 21.01
C GLY A 11 29.73 34.65 21.13
N LEU A 12 29.98 34.03 22.29
CA LEU A 12 29.67 32.62 22.54
C LEU A 12 28.16 32.32 22.35
N SER A 13 27.30 33.20 22.85
CA SER A 13 25.84 33.05 22.67
C SER A 13 25.43 33.08 21.20
N TRP A 14 26.09 33.89 20.37
CA TRP A 14 25.84 33.93 18.92
C TRP A 14 26.33 32.66 18.22
N TRP A 15 27.50 32.13 18.61
CA TRP A 15 28.01 30.87 18.06
C TRP A 15 27.11 29.68 18.38
N ILE A 16 26.57 29.62 19.60
CA ILE A 16 25.61 28.57 20.00
C ILE A 16 24.31 28.70 19.20
N ALA A 17 23.77 29.92 19.07
CA ALA A 17 22.56 30.16 18.27
C ALA A 17 22.77 29.78 16.80
N LEU A 18 23.93 30.13 16.22
CA LEU A 18 24.29 29.79 14.84
C LEU A 18 24.38 28.27 14.63
N ALA A 19 24.97 27.54 15.59
CA ALA A 19 25.09 26.09 15.56
C ALA A 19 23.72 25.38 15.62
N ILE A 20 22.76 25.92 16.39
CA ILE A 20 21.41 25.36 16.50
C ILE A 20 20.56 25.73 15.26
N SER A 21 20.78 26.88 14.64
CA SER A 21 20.05 27.31 13.43
C SER A 21 20.52 26.64 12.12
N GLY A 22 21.64 25.90 12.16
CA GLY A 22 22.37 25.46 10.97
C GLY A 22 21.95 24.11 10.36
N SER A 23 20.85 23.50 10.80
CA SER A 23 20.39 22.26 10.16
C SER A 23 18.87 22.18 10.20
N PRO A 24 18.16 22.54 9.12
CA PRO A 24 16.88 21.91 8.86
C PRO A 24 17.21 20.44 8.58
N PHE A 25 17.21 19.61 9.64
CA PHE A 25 17.00 18.19 9.44
C PHE A 25 15.65 18.09 8.74
N ASN A 26 15.68 17.95 7.42
CA ASN A 26 14.54 17.47 6.68
C ASN A 26 14.30 16.06 7.22
N ALA A 27 13.42 15.95 8.21
CA ALA A 27 12.85 14.68 8.59
C ALA A 27 12.02 14.24 7.40
N LEU A 28 12.66 13.52 6.48
CA LEU A 28 11.96 12.77 5.46
C LEU A 28 11.20 11.70 6.24
N ALA A 29 9.89 11.89 6.37
CA ALA A 29 9.03 10.79 6.79
C ALA A 29 9.21 9.70 5.75
N ASP A 30 9.72 8.55 6.19
CA ASP A 30 9.76 7.37 5.35
C ASP A 30 8.33 6.86 5.22
N ASP A 31 7.76 6.93 4.01
CA ASP A 31 6.38 6.52 3.74
C ASP A 31 6.18 4.99 3.81
N THR A 32 7.17 4.24 4.31
CA THR A 32 7.10 2.79 4.44
C THR A 32 6.27 2.40 5.66
N ILE A 33 5.16 1.68 5.43
CA ILE A 33 4.32 1.15 6.50
C ILE A 33 4.97 -0.15 6.97
N GLN A 34 5.56 -0.12 8.18
CA GLN A 34 6.18 -1.29 8.78
C GLN A 34 5.21 -2.00 9.72
N PHE A 35 4.92 -3.28 9.43
CA PHE A 35 4.06 -4.12 10.27
C PHE A 35 4.91 -4.98 11.20
N ASP A 36 4.55 -5.00 12.49
CA ASP A 36 5.22 -5.83 13.49
C ASP A 36 4.67 -7.26 13.44
N GLY A 37 5.52 -8.22 13.05
CA GLY A 37 5.15 -9.64 12.95
C GLY A 37 4.83 -10.32 14.28
N ARG A 38 5.08 -9.68 15.43
CA ARG A 38 4.74 -10.22 16.76
C ARG A 38 3.24 -10.23 17.06
N PHE A 39 2.44 -9.46 16.31
CA PHE A 39 0.98 -9.47 16.42
C PHE A 39 0.34 -10.68 15.73
N LEU A 40 1.05 -11.34 14.83
CA LEU A 40 0.58 -12.54 14.17
C LEU A 40 1.14 -13.76 14.92
N ASP A 41 0.24 -14.58 15.47
CA ASP A 41 0.61 -15.87 16.07
C ASP A 41 1.00 -16.85 14.95
N LEU A 42 2.25 -16.72 14.48
CA LEU A 42 2.82 -17.56 13.46
C LEU A 42 3.12 -18.93 14.07
N LYS A 43 2.20 -19.88 13.89
CA LYS A 43 2.45 -21.28 14.24
C LYS A 43 3.52 -21.86 13.32
N GLY A 44 4.70 -22.14 13.87
CA GLY A 44 5.85 -22.68 13.13
C GLY A 44 6.68 -21.60 12.45
N ASN A 45 7.85 -21.97 11.92
CA ASN A 45 8.87 -21.09 11.29
C ASN A 45 8.41 -20.36 10.00
N THR A 46 7.14 -19.97 9.89
CA THR A 46 6.54 -19.31 8.75
C THR A 46 6.89 -17.82 8.80
N LYS A 47 7.96 -17.43 8.09
CA LYS A 47 8.28 -16.01 7.89
C LYS A 47 7.31 -15.43 6.85
N ILE A 48 6.21 -14.84 7.30
CA ILE A 48 5.32 -14.07 6.43
C ILE A 48 5.97 -12.70 6.20
N ASP A 49 6.21 -12.36 4.94
CA ASP A 49 6.72 -11.04 4.56
C ASP A 49 5.59 -10.02 4.56
N LEU A 50 5.47 -9.30 5.67
CA LEU A 50 4.44 -8.27 5.85
C LEU A 50 4.70 -7.01 5.02
N GLY A 51 5.88 -6.88 4.41
CA GLY A 51 6.19 -5.79 3.48
C GLY A 51 5.23 -5.75 2.30
N ARG A 52 4.63 -6.89 1.93
CA ARG A 52 3.65 -6.99 0.84
C ARG A 52 2.34 -6.27 1.14
N PHE A 53 1.92 -6.24 2.41
CA PHE A 53 0.72 -5.50 2.85
C PHE A 53 0.97 -4.01 3.02
N SER A 54 2.23 -3.54 3.00
CA SER A 54 2.53 -2.10 2.99
C SER A 54 2.05 -1.42 1.71
N GLN A 55 1.78 -2.17 0.65
CA GLN A 55 1.29 -1.61 -0.61
C GLN A 55 -0.22 -1.41 -0.58
N LYS A 56 -0.65 -0.17 -0.82
CA LYS A 56 -2.06 0.17 -0.91
C LYS A 56 -2.72 -0.61 -2.05
N GLY A 57 -3.73 -1.41 -1.71
CA GLY A 57 -4.50 -2.20 -2.68
C GLY A 57 -3.96 -3.60 -2.94
N TYR A 58 -2.92 -4.05 -2.22
CA TYR A 58 -2.51 -5.45 -2.25
C TYR A 58 -3.53 -6.33 -1.52
N VAL A 59 -3.92 -7.43 -2.17
CA VAL A 59 -4.74 -8.50 -1.59
C VAL A 59 -4.00 -9.82 -1.78
N GLU A 60 -3.84 -10.61 -0.73
CA GLU A 60 -3.15 -11.89 -0.82
C GLU A 60 -3.86 -12.82 -1.82
N PRO A 61 -3.14 -13.50 -2.73
CA PRO A 61 -3.74 -14.47 -3.65
C PRO A 61 -4.58 -15.53 -2.94
N GLY A 62 -5.79 -15.77 -3.43
CA GLY A 62 -6.73 -16.64 -2.75
C GLY A 62 -8.16 -16.47 -3.24
N LYS A 63 -9.07 -17.25 -2.65
CA LYS A 63 -10.50 -17.20 -2.95
C LYS A 63 -11.20 -16.35 -1.90
N TYR A 64 -11.92 -15.33 -2.34
CA TYR A 64 -12.69 -14.42 -1.47
C TYR A 64 -14.14 -14.38 -1.91
N ASN A 65 -15.05 -14.49 -0.95
CA ASN A 65 -16.47 -14.25 -1.18
C ASN A 65 -16.75 -12.76 -0.92
N LEU A 66 -17.07 -12.00 -1.97
CA LEU A 66 -17.18 -10.55 -1.92
C LEU A 66 -18.45 -10.05 -2.60
N ARG A 67 -19.00 -8.96 -2.07
CA ARG A 67 -20.02 -8.18 -2.76
C ARG A 67 -19.38 -7.21 -3.74
N VAL A 68 -19.75 -7.32 -5.02
CA VAL A 68 -19.22 -6.44 -6.06
C VAL A 68 -20.07 -5.18 -6.16
N HIS A 69 -19.41 -4.03 -6.23
CA HIS A 69 -20.05 -2.73 -6.41
C HIS A 69 -19.66 -2.17 -7.79
N VAL A 70 -20.65 -1.93 -8.64
CA VAL A 70 -20.46 -1.30 -9.96
C VAL A 70 -21.01 0.11 -9.90
N ASN A 71 -20.18 1.13 -10.15
CA ASN A 71 -20.58 2.55 -10.04
C ASN A 71 -21.30 2.88 -8.72
N ASN A 72 -20.78 2.36 -7.61
CA ASN A 72 -21.34 2.54 -6.26
C ASN A 72 -22.70 1.85 -6.02
N GLN A 73 -23.16 1.00 -6.94
CA GLN A 73 -24.34 0.15 -6.78
C GLN A 73 -23.91 -1.29 -6.48
N PRO A 74 -24.35 -1.88 -5.35
CA PRO A 74 -24.04 -3.27 -5.04
C PRO A 74 -24.81 -4.21 -5.97
N LEU A 75 -24.16 -5.29 -6.41
CA LEU A 75 -24.85 -6.44 -6.97
C LEU A 75 -25.65 -7.16 -5.87
N PRO A 76 -26.74 -7.86 -6.23
CA PRO A 76 -27.64 -8.48 -5.27
C PRO A 76 -27.00 -9.62 -4.47
N ASP A 77 -26.09 -10.37 -5.10
CA ASP A 77 -25.47 -11.56 -4.53
C ASP A 77 -24.00 -11.31 -4.18
N ASP A 78 -23.45 -12.21 -3.36
CA ASP A 78 -22.02 -12.26 -3.05
C ASP A 78 -21.35 -13.30 -3.98
N TYR A 79 -20.20 -12.96 -4.56
CA TYR A 79 -19.53 -13.77 -5.57
C TYR A 79 -18.18 -14.26 -5.08
N ASP A 80 -17.83 -15.47 -5.48
CA ASP A 80 -16.52 -16.04 -5.27
C ASP A 80 -15.53 -15.51 -6.31
N ILE A 81 -14.59 -14.67 -5.88
CA ILE A 81 -13.59 -14.02 -6.72
C ILE A 81 -12.21 -14.55 -6.33
N TYR A 82 -11.43 -14.93 -7.35
CA TYR A 82 -10.07 -15.41 -7.18
C TYR A 82 -9.08 -14.26 -7.42
N TRP A 83 -8.18 -14.06 -6.47
CA TRP A 83 -7.04 -13.17 -6.62
C TRP A 83 -5.79 -13.96 -7.00
N TYR A 84 -5.06 -13.45 -7.98
CA TYR A 84 -3.78 -14.03 -8.44
C TYR A 84 -2.67 -12.99 -8.35
N ALA A 85 -1.44 -13.45 -8.12
CA ALA A 85 -0.26 -12.60 -8.22
C ALA A 85 0.06 -12.31 -9.70
N THR A 86 0.53 -11.11 -10.00
CA THR A 86 1.03 -10.77 -11.33
C THR A 86 2.38 -11.44 -11.58
N GLU A 87 2.58 -12.04 -12.76
CA GLU A 87 3.85 -12.71 -13.12
C GLU A 87 5.06 -11.76 -13.06
N ASN A 88 4.84 -10.49 -13.42
CA ASN A 88 5.88 -9.46 -13.43
C ASN A 88 6.16 -8.80 -12.06
N ASP A 89 5.24 -8.92 -11.09
CA ASP A 89 5.38 -8.24 -9.80
C ASP A 89 4.66 -9.03 -8.69
N PRO A 90 5.40 -9.76 -7.82
CA PRO A 90 4.80 -10.56 -6.75
C PRO A 90 4.13 -9.70 -5.67
N ASN A 91 4.36 -8.39 -5.66
CA ASN A 91 3.70 -7.45 -4.75
C ASN A 91 2.41 -6.85 -5.33
N LYS A 92 2.00 -7.27 -6.52
CA LYS A 92 0.72 -6.89 -7.12
C LYS A 92 -0.12 -8.12 -7.34
N SER A 93 -1.40 -7.98 -7.04
CA SER A 93 -2.39 -9.00 -7.28
C SER A 93 -3.59 -8.41 -7.99
N TYR A 94 -4.28 -9.25 -8.75
CA TYR A 94 -5.46 -8.85 -9.52
C TYR A 94 -6.58 -9.85 -9.30
N ALA A 95 -7.81 -9.33 -9.34
CA ALA A 95 -9.03 -10.11 -9.27
C ALA A 95 -9.38 -10.68 -10.65
N CYS A 96 -9.64 -11.98 -10.72
CA CYS A 96 -10.23 -12.61 -11.88
C CYS A 96 -11.75 -12.59 -11.77
N LEU A 97 -12.40 -11.86 -12.67
CA LEU A 97 -13.86 -11.78 -12.78
C LEU A 97 -14.32 -12.79 -13.84
N SER A 98 -15.35 -13.56 -13.53
CA SER A 98 -15.92 -14.49 -14.50
C SER A 98 -16.80 -13.77 -15.53
N PRO A 99 -16.96 -14.32 -16.75
CA PRO A 99 -17.86 -13.76 -17.75
C PRO A 99 -19.30 -13.56 -17.28
N GLU A 100 -19.79 -14.48 -16.46
CA GLU A 100 -21.14 -14.46 -15.91
C GLU A 100 -21.33 -13.31 -14.93
N LEU A 101 -20.30 -12.98 -14.15
CA LEU A 101 -20.30 -11.83 -13.23
C LEU A 101 -20.28 -10.51 -14.01
N VAL A 102 -19.40 -10.39 -15.00
CA VAL A 102 -19.28 -9.17 -15.82
C VAL A 102 -20.55 -8.91 -16.64
N ALA A 103 -21.28 -9.96 -17.05
CA ALA A 103 -22.57 -9.81 -17.71
C ALA A 103 -23.60 -9.05 -16.84
N GLN A 104 -23.48 -9.13 -15.51
CA GLN A 104 -24.38 -8.42 -14.58
C GLN A 104 -24.02 -6.94 -14.41
N PHE A 105 -22.88 -6.49 -14.94
CA PHE A 105 -22.45 -5.09 -14.82
C PHE A 105 -23.24 -4.14 -15.73
N GLY A 106 -24.08 -4.67 -16.62
CA GLY A 106 -24.87 -3.86 -17.55
C GLY A 106 -24.03 -3.12 -18.59
N LEU A 107 -22.90 -3.71 -18.98
CA LEU A 107 -22.03 -3.14 -20.02
C LEU A 107 -22.81 -3.04 -21.34
N LYS A 108 -22.55 -1.96 -22.10
CA LYS A 108 -23.10 -1.85 -23.45
C LYS A 108 -22.54 -2.96 -24.34
N GLU A 109 -23.36 -3.47 -25.25
CA GLU A 109 -23.00 -4.65 -26.07
C GLU A 109 -21.76 -4.46 -26.95
N ASP A 110 -21.53 -3.24 -27.44
CA ASP A 110 -20.35 -2.86 -28.21
C ASP A 110 -19.06 -3.01 -27.39
N ILE A 111 -19.12 -2.75 -26.08
CA ILE A 111 -17.98 -2.96 -25.18
C ILE A 111 -17.87 -4.43 -24.80
N ALA A 112 -19.00 -5.07 -24.44
CA ALA A 112 -19.02 -6.46 -24.01
C ALA A 112 -18.46 -7.43 -25.07
N LYS A 113 -18.71 -7.17 -26.36
CA LYS A 113 -18.18 -7.99 -27.48
C LYS A 113 -16.67 -7.84 -27.70
N ASN A 114 -16.08 -6.74 -27.22
CA ASN A 114 -14.65 -6.47 -27.36
C ASN A 114 -13.83 -6.97 -26.15
N LEU A 115 -14.48 -7.49 -25.10
CA LEU A 115 -13.79 -8.03 -23.94
C LEU A 115 -12.99 -9.27 -24.32
N GLN A 116 -11.73 -9.29 -23.91
CA GLN A 116 -10.83 -10.42 -24.06
C GLN A 116 -10.72 -11.14 -22.72
N TRP A 117 -10.90 -12.45 -22.73
CA TRP A 117 -10.82 -13.28 -21.54
C TRP A 117 -9.46 -13.95 -21.47
N ILE A 118 -8.76 -13.77 -20.36
CA ILE A 118 -7.56 -14.53 -20.07
C ILE A 118 -8.05 -15.92 -19.64
N ALA A 119 -7.58 -16.97 -20.30
CA ALA A 119 -7.90 -18.33 -19.87
C ALA A 119 -7.45 -18.50 -18.42
N MET A 120 -8.31 -19.07 -17.57
CA MET A 120 -7.92 -19.40 -16.19
C MET A 120 -6.62 -20.20 -16.26
N VAL A 121 -5.55 -19.63 -15.71
CA VAL A 121 -4.30 -20.37 -15.53
C VAL A 121 -4.61 -21.44 -14.49
N SER A 122 -4.96 -22.63 -14.97
CA SER A 122 -5.03 -23.83 -14.16
C SER A 122 -3.64 -24.08 -13.61
N VAL A 123 -3.46 -23.83 -12.31
CA VAL A 123 -2.39 -24.46 -11.55
C VAL A 123 -2.67 -25.96 -11.49
#